data_AF-A0A9D1QDX7-F1
#
_entry.id   AF-A0A9D1QDX7-F1
#
_cell.length_a   1.000
_cell.length_b   1.000
_cell.length_c   1.000
_cell.angle_alpha   90.00
_cell.angle_beta   90.00
_cell.angle_gamma   90.00
#
_symmetry.space_group_name_H-M   'P 1'
#
loop_
_entity.id
_entity.type
_entity.pdbx_description
1 polymer ?
#
loop_
_entity_poly.entity_id
_entity_poly.type
_entity_poly.pdbx_seq_one_letter_code
_entity_poly.pdbx_strand_id
1 'polypeptide(L)'
;MGKAICYKEWIKTRWYLLLALVLMTAFTAYCLLNVSRVIEFKGAVHLWAVMLERDAVFIDLLTFLPLLTGLLLGIFQYVPEMQQSRLKLTLHLPYPHYRMVAAMLLYGTVTLCALYGVSLGLVTLRFETAVARELTQRVLLTALPWYLAGWAAYFLTAWVCLEPAWKRRILNLLVAAGVLRIYFLAPAPEAYNAFLPGLTLFTLLLSLLSLLSVYRFKTGEQD
;
A
#
# COMPACT_ATOMS: atom_id res chain seq x y z
N MET A 1 10.22 4.91 -24.39
CA MET A 1 8.92 5.33 -23.79
C MET A 1 8.84 5.16 -22.29
N GLY A 2 9.32 4.06 -21.67
CA GLY A 2 9.22 3.86 -20.21
C GLY A 2 9.72 5.03 -19.36
N LYS A 3 10.89 5.61 -19.68
CA LYS A 3 11.43 6.79 -19.00
C LYS A 3 10.49 8.01 -19.05
N ALA A 4 9.82 8.23 -20.17
CA ALA A 4 8.88 9.35 -20.33
C ALA A 4 7.60 9.14 -19.52
N ILE A 5 7.11 7.90 -19.43
CA ILE A 5 5.97 7.55 -18.57
C ILE A 5 6.33 7.79 -17.11
N CYS A 6 7.48 7.28 -16.64
CA CYS A 6 7.93 7.49 -15.26
C CYS A 6 8.12 8.98 -14.94
N TYR A 7 8.67 9.76 -15.86
CA TYR A 7 8.84 11.20 -15.68
C TYR A 7 7.49 11.94 -15.58
N LYS A 8 6.52 11.56 -16.41
CA LYS A 8 5.15 12.07 -16.35
C LYS A 8 4.51 11.75 -14.99
N GLU A 9 4.62 10.51 -14.52
CA GLU A 9 4.05 10.11 -13.22
C GLU A 9 4.73 10.81 -12.04
N TRP A 10 6.05 11.00 -12.11
CA TRP A 10 6.81 11.74 -11.11
C TRP A 10 6.35 13.18 -10.94
N ILE A 11 6.14 13.91 -12.03
CA ILE A 11 5.70 15.31 -11.95
C ILE A 11 4.36 15.44 -11.21
N LYS A 12 3.46 14.47 -11.38
CA LYS A 12 2.15 14.45 -10.69
C LYS A 12 2.28 14.12 -9.21
N THR A 13 3.11 13.12 -8.89
CA THR A 13 3.11 12.49 -7.56
C THR A 13 4.18 13.05 -6.62
N ARG A 14 5.16 13.83 -7.11
CA ARG A 14 6.33 14.30 -6.32
C ARG A 14 5.99 14.93 -4.95
N TRP A 15 5.04 15.87 -4.90
CA TRP A 15 4.69 16.56 -3.65
C TRP A 15 3.96 15.65 -2.70
N TYR A 16 3.09 14.80 -3.24
CA TYR A 16 2.43 13.76 -2.47
C TYR A 16 3.44 12.76 -1.90
N LEU A 17 4.40 12.29 -2.69
CA LEU A 17 5.44 11.36 -2.23
C LEU A 17 6.32 11.96 -1.14
N LEU A 18 6.68 13.24 -1.24
CA LEU A 18 7.42 13.94 -0.18
C LEU A 18 6.59 14.03 1.10
N LEU A 19 5.32 14.42 1.00
CA LEU A 19 4.42 14.49 2.16
C LEU A 19 4.17 13.10 2.78
N ALA A 20 3.95 12.08 1.96
CA ALA A 20 3.77 10.70 2.40
C ALA A 20 5.04 10.16 3.09
N LEU A 21 6.23 10.48 2.56
CA LEU A 21 7.51 10.15 3.19
C LEU A 21 7.62 10.78 4.58
N VAL A 22 7.41 12.09 4.68
CA VAL A 22 7.50 12.82 5.96
C VAL A 22 6.48 12.29 6.97
N LEU A 23 5.25 12.05 6.55
CA LEU A 23 4.22 11.52 7.45
C LEU A 23 4.58 10.09 7.90
N MET A 24 4.91 9.19 6.98
CA MET A 24 5.27 7.81 7.33
C MET A 24 6.47 7.79 8.28
N THR A 25 7.52 8.58 8.01
CA THR A 25 8.70 8.64 8.89
C THR A 25 8.41 9.30 10.24
N ALA A 26 7.55 10.32 10.29
CA ALA A 26 7.15 10.95 11.55
C ALA A 26 6.35 9.99 12.45
N PHE A 27 5.38 9.26 11.88
CA PHE A 27 4.59 8.29 12.62
C PHE A 27 5.40 7.07 13.04
N THR A 28 6.32 6.58 12.20
CA THR A 28 7.25 5.52 12.62
C THR A 28 8.16 5.99 13.73
N ALA A 29 8.75 7.19 13.61
CA ALA A 29 9.57 7.78 14.66
C ALA A 29 8.79 7.94 15.98
N TYR A 30 7.53 8.38 15.92
CA TYR A 30 6.67 8.48 17.10
C TYR A 30 6.45 7.13 17.79
N CYS A 31 6.15 6.07 17.02
CA CYS A 31 6.01 4.71 17.57
C CYS A 31 7.33 4.25 18.22
N LEU A 32 8.46 4.49 17.55
CA LEU A 32 9.79 4.14 18.07
C LEU A 32 10.16 4.91 19.34
N LEU A 33 9.78 6.19 19.44
CA LEU A 33 9.97 6.98 20.66
C LEU A 33 9.10 6.48 21.81
N ASN A 34 7.85 6.05 21.53
CA ASN A 34 7.00 5.43 22.54
C ASN A 34 7.61 4.11 23.05
N VAL A 35 8.14 3.27 22.16
CA VAL A 35 8.86 2.05 22.55
C VAL A 35 10.09 2.39 23.39
N SER A 36 10.90 3.35 22.95
CA SER A 36 12.10 3.80 23.69
C SER A 36 11.75 4.31 25.09
N ARG A 37 10.66 5.08 25.21
CA ARG A 37 10.13 5.55 26.49
C ARG A 37 9.77 4.38 27.41
N VAL A 38 9.08 3.36 26.90
CA VAL A 38 8.71 2.19 27.71
C VAL A 38 9.94 1.41 28.19
N ILE A 39 10.96 1.28 27.34
CA ILE A 39 12.22 0.63 27.69
C ILE A 39 12.93 1.40 28.81
N GLU A 40 12.97 2.74 28.74
CA GLU A 40 13.64 3.57 29.73
C GLU A 40 12.93 3.54 31.09
N PHE A 41 11.60 3.62 31.13
CA PHE A 41 10.84 3.68 32.39
C PHE A 41 10.57 2.31 33.03
N LYS A 42 10.42 1.24 32.25
CA LYS A 42 10.01 -0.08 32.77
C LYS A 42 11.03 -1.20 32.51
N GLY A 43 12.08 -0.92 31.75
CA GLY A 43 13.09 -1.89 31.35
C GLY A 43 12.69 -2.75 30.17
N ALA A 44 13.68 -3.22 29.41
CA ALA A 44 13.49 -4.07 28.24
C ALA A 44 12.84 -5.43 28.57
N VAL A 45 13.06 -5.96 29.77
CA VAL A 45 12.46 -7.23 30.24
C VAL A 45 10.94 -7.10 30.35
N HIS A 46 10.43 -5.96 30.82
CA HIS A 46 8.99 -5.70 30.86
C HIS A 46 8.40 -5.58 29.46
N LEU A 47 9.10 -4.92 28.53
CA LEU A 47 8.67 -4.84 27.14
C LEU A 47 8.56 -6.24 26.53
N TRP A 48 9.57 -7.09 26.73
CA TRP A 48 9.58 -8.48 26.28
C TRP A 48 8.41 -9.28 26.84
N ALA A 49 8.16 -9.20 28.15
CA ALA A 49 7.05 -9.88 28.80
C ALA A 49 5.70 -9.39 28.27
N VAL A 50 5.49 -8.07 28.11
CA VAL A 50 4.23 -7.54 27.57
C VAL A 50 4.00 -7.96 26.12
N MET A 51 5.05 -8.05 25.30
CA MET A 51 4.93 -8.51 23.91
C MET A 51 4.58 -10.00 23.81
N LEU A 52 5.06 -10.84 24.73
CA LEU A 52 4.80 -12.29 24.73
C LEU A 52 3.54 -12.69 25.49
N GLU A 53 3.21 -12.01 26.59
CA GLU A 53 2.06 -12.36 27.45
C GLU A 53 0.77 -11.67 27.02
N ARG A 54 0.85 -10.47 26.44
CA ARG A 54 -0.32 -9.67 26.06
C ARG A 54 -0.48 -9.46 24.56
N ASP A 55 0.40 -10.04 23.74
CA ASP A 55 0.35 -9.90 22.28
C ASP A 55 0.26 -8.43 21.82
N ALA A 56 0.81 -7.52 22.62
CA ALA A 56 0.67 -6.08 22.42
C ALA A 56 1.60 -5.61 21.31
N VAL A 57 1.01 -5.07 20.23
CA VAL A 57 1.76 -4.52 19.11
C VAL A 57 1.93 -3.02 19.33
N PHE A 58 3.13 -2.58 19.72
CA PHE A 58 3.43 -1.15 19.95
C PHE A 58 3.40 -0.28 18.67
N ILE A 59 2.92 -0.84 17.56
CA ILE A 59 2.94 -0.28 16.20
C ILE A 59 1.50 -0.09 15.68
N ASP A 60 0.48 -0.11 16.54
CA ASP A 60 -0.94 0.03 16.16
C ASP A 60 -1.26 1.29 15.32
N LEU A 61 -0.54 2.41 15.53
CA LEU A 61 -0.72 3.61 14.71
C LEU A 61 -0.35 3.39 13.23
N LEU A 62 0.54 2.44 12.95
CA LEU A 62 0.99 2.08 11.61
C LEU A 62 0.08 1.09 10.91
N THR A 63 -0.99 0.60 11.54
CA THR A 63 -1.94 -0.34 10.93
C THR A 63 -2.67 0.27 9.73
N PHE A 64 -3.17 1.51 9.84
CA PHE A 64 -3.96 2.14 8.78
C PHE A 64 -3.15 3.06 7.85
N LEU A 65 -1.93 3.43 8.24
CA LEU A 65 -1.09 4.35 7.47
C LEU A 65 -0.69 3.81 6.08
N PRO A 66 -0.22 2.55 5.93
CA PRO A 66 0.04 1.96 4.61
C PRO A 66 -1.22 1.92 3.73
N LEU A 67 -2.39 1.65 4.32
CA LEU A 67 -3.65 1.64 3.58
C LEU A 67 -3.96 3.03 3.00
N LEU A 68 -3.89 4.07 3.83
CA LEU A 68 -4.15 5.45 3.42
C LEU A 68 -3.16 5.91 2.35
N THR A 69 -1.88 5.60 2.51
CA THR A 69 -0.84 6.01 1.56
C THR A 69 -0.97 5.29 0.21
N GLY A 70 -1.35 4.02 0.19
CA GLY A 70 -1.67 3.30 -1.04
C GLY A 70 -2.89 3.86 -1.77
N LEU A 71 -3.97 4.15 -1.04
CA LEU A 71 -5.20 4.72 -1.58
C LEU A 71 -4.97 6.12 -2.15
N LEU A 72 -4.33 7.01 -1.39
CA LEU A 72 -4.07 8.38 -1.82
C LEU A 72 -3.14 8.43 -3.04
N LEU A 73 -2.11 7.56 -3.10
CA LEU A 73 -1.25 7.49 -4.29
C LEU A 73 -2.06 7.13 -5.53
N GLY A 74 -2.96 6.15 -5.42
CA GLY A 74 -3.85 5.76 -6.52
C GLY A 74 -4.74 6.92 -6.98
N ILE A 75 -5.32 7.68 -6.03
CA ILE A 75 -6.16 8.85 -6.33
C ILE A 75 -5.34 9.91 -7.08
N PHE A 76 -4.19 10.32 -6.54
CA PHE A 76 -3.34 11.35 -7.16
C PHE A 76 -2.79 10.93 -8.52
N GLN A 77 -2.57 9.63 -8.73
CA GLN A 77 -2.07 9.12 -10.00
C GLN A 77 -3.17 9.07 -11.07
N TYR A 78 -4.35 8.52 -10.76
CA TYR A 78 -5.36 8.14 -11.76
C TYR A 78 -6.52 9.15 -11.90
N VAL A 79 -6.88 9.93 -10.88
CA VAL A 79 -7.98 10.92 -10.99
C VAL A 79 -7.66 12.01 -12.02
N PRO A 80 -6.47 12.64 -12.02
CA PRO A 80 -6.13 13.64 -13.03
C PRO A 80 -6.11 13.07 -14.46
N GLU A 81 -5.82 11.76 -14.62
CA GLU A 81 -5.80 11.12 -15.93
C GLU A 81 -7.18 10.96 -16.55
N MET A 82 -8.18 10.65 -15.71
CA MET A 82 -9.57 10.51 -16.12
C MET A 82 -10.23 11.86 -16.35
N GLN A 83 -10.04 12.83 -15.43
CA GLN A 83 -10.64 14.16 -15.55
C GLN A 83 -10.15 14.91 -16.79
N GLN A 84 -8.87 14.80 -17.12
CA GLN A 84 -8.28 15.53 -18.26
C GLN A 84 -8.33 14.74 -19.57
N SER A 85 -9.06 13.62 -19.62
CA SER A 85 -9.11 12.68 -20.76
C SER A 85 -7.72 12.26 -21.27
N ARG A 86 -6.69 12.38 -20.42
CA ARG A 86 -5.31 12.03 -20.78
C ARG A 86 -5.21 10.55 -21.03
N LEU A 87 -6.00 9.72 -20.34
CA LEU A 87 -6.04 8.28 -20.57
C LEU A 87 -6.38 7.95 -22.05
N LYS A 88 -7.39 8.63 -22.63
CA LYS A 88 -7.75 8.49 -24.05
C LYS A 88 -6.57 8.84 -24.96
N LEU A 89 -5.93 9.98 -24.73
CA LEU A 89 -4.75 10.42 -25.48
C LEU A 89 -3.59 9.42 -25.38
N THR A 90 -3.31 8.89 -24.19
CA THR A 90 -2.28 7.87 -24.01
C THR A 90 -2.60 6.57 -24.75
N LEU A 91 -3.88 6.17 -24.81
CA LEU A 91 -4.31 4.98 -25.54
C LEU A 91 -4.21 5.13 -27.06
N HIS A 92 -4.22 6.35 -27.61
CA HIS A 92 -4.07 6.58 -29.05
C HIS A 92 -2.62 6.55 -29.54
N LEU A 93 -1.63 6.48 -28.64
CA LEU A 93 -0.22 6.37 -29.04
C LEU A 93 0.05 5.01 -29.73
N PRO A 94 0.95 4.95 -30.73
CA PRO A 94 1.36 3.71 -31.41
C PRO A 94 2.28 2.88 -30.50
N TYR A 95 1.81 2.53 -29.32
CA TYR A 95 2.51 1.74 -28.31
C TYR A 95 1.54 0.71 -27.71
N PRO A 96 1.99 -0.52 -27.39
CA PRO A 96 1.11 -1.52 -26.79
C PRO A 96 0.51 -1.03 -25.46
N HIS A 97 -0.80 -0.78 -25.49
CA HIS A 97 -1.62 -0.25 -24.40
C HIS A 97 -1.37 -0.94 -23.05
N TYR A 98 -1.33 -2.28 -23.04
CA TYR A 98 -1.09 -3.07 -21.83
C TYR A 98 0.28 -2.78 -21.20
N ARG A 99 1.32 -2.54 -22.00
CA ARG A 99 2.66 -2.21 -21.48
C ARG A 99 2.70 -0.82 -20.87
N MET A 100 1.89 0.11 -21.37
CA MET A 100 1.82 1.46 -20.85
C MET A 100 1.11 1.50 -19.49
N VAL A 101 -0.03 0.83 -19.37
CA VAL A 101 -0.76 0.71 -18.09
C VAL A 101 0.05 -0.08 -17.07
N ALA A 102 0.68 -1.18 -17.51
CA ALA A 102 1.61 -1.94 -16.66
C ALA A 102 2.78 -1.07 -16.18
N ALA A 103 3.34 -0.19 -17.01
CA ALA A 103 4.40 0.74 -16.59
C ALA A 103 3.90 1.77 -15.56
N MET A 104 2.67 2.28 -15.70
CA MET A 104 2.06 3.17 -14.72
C MET A 104 1.81 2.48 -13.38
N LEU A 105 1.28 1.25 -13.42
CA LEU A 105 1.08 0.43 -12.22
C LEU A 105 2.42 0.13 -11.53
N LEU A 106 3.41 -0.29 -12.30
CA LEU A 106 4.75 -0.61 -11.81
C LEU A 106 5.44 0.60 -11.18
N TYR A 107 5.23 1.80 -11.72
CA TYR A 107 5.72 3.02 -11.10
C TYR A 107 5.14 3.22 -9.69
N GLY A 108 3.82 3.09 -9.53
CA GLY A 108 3.17 3.22 -8.23
C GLY A 108 3.56 2.12 -7.24
N THR A 109 3.69 0.88 -7.69
CA THR A 109 4.13 -0.22 -6.81
C THR A 109 5.56 -0.05 -6.34
N VAL A 110 6.48 0.38 -7.22
CA VAL A 110 7.88 0.64 -6.86
C VAL A 110 7.98 1.80 -5.87
N THR A 111 7.22 2.88 -6.07
CA THR A 111 7.23 4.03 -5.14
C THR A 111 6.65 3.69 -3.77
N LEU A 112 5.55 2.92 -3.70
CA LEU A 112 5.03 2.40 -2.43
C LEU A 112 6.01 1.44 -1.78
N CYS A 113 6.65 0.55 -2.54
CA CYS A 113 7.65 -0.38 -2.04
C CYS A 113 8.82 0.39 -1.39
N ALA A 114 9.32 1.45 -2.03
CA ALA A 114 10.36 2.30 -1.45
C ALA A 114 9.90 2.98 -0.14
N LEU A 115 8.68 3.54 -0.13
CA LEU A 115 8.12 4.19 1.06
C LEU A 115 7.96 3.22 2.24
N TYR A 116 7.42 2.04 1.97
CA TYR A 116 7.21 1.00 2.97
C TYR A 116 8.54 0.40 3.43
N GLY A 117 9.50 0.26 2.52
CA GLY A 117 10.85 -0.19 2.83
C GLY A 117 11.57 0.73 3.82
N VAL A 118 11.44 2.06 3.67
CA VAL A 118 11.99 3.03 4.64
C VAL A 118 11.32 2.87 6.01
N SER A 119 9.98 2.76 6.03
CA SER A 119 9.21 2.56 7.27
C SER A 119 9.61 1.29 8.01
N LEU A 120 9.65 0.16 7.30
CA LEU A 120 10.07 -1.13 7.84
C LEU A 120 11.53 -1.12 8.29
N GLY A 121 12.42 -0.51 7.50
CA GLY A 121 13.85 -0.39 7.83
C GLY A 121 14.08 0.39 9.14
N LEU A 122 13.33 1.47 9.39
CA LEU A 122 13.42 2.19 10.66
C LEU A 122 12.97 1.34 11.84
N VAL A 123 11.90 0.55 11.65
CA VAL A 123 11.40 -0.39 12.67
C VAL A 123 12.43 -1.48 12.95
N THR A 124 12.99 -2.13 11.93
CA THR A 124 13.98 -3.20 12.13
C THR A 124 15.21 -2.70 12.85
N LEU A 125 15.80 -1.59 12.41
CA LEU A 125 17.01 -1.03 13.00
C LEU A 125 16.83 -0.74 14.50
N ARG A 126 15.65 -0.26 14.92
CA ARG A 126 15.39 0.02 16.34
C ARG A 126 15.00 -1.20 17.15
N PHE A 127 14.23 -2.13 16.61
CA PHE A 127 13.88 -3.34 17.36
C PHE A 127 15.07 -4.31 17.49
N GLU A 128 15.95 -4.42 16.49
CA GLU A 128 17.17 -5.24 16.60
C GLU A 128 18.18 -4.69 17.61
N THR A 129 18.20 -3.38 17.86
CA THR A 129 19.07 -2.77 18.87
C THR A 129 18.50 -2.87 20.29
N ALA A 130 17.18 -3.05 20.43
CA ALA A 130 16.49 -3.06 21.72
C ALA A 130 16.09 -4.47 22.21
N VAL A 131 15.80 -5.41 21.30
CA VAL A 131 15.18 -6.70 21.60
C VAL A 131 15.81 -7.83 20.76
N ALA A 132 15.66 -9.08 21.22
CA ALA A 132 16.08 -10.26 20.49
C ALA A 132 15.46 -10.33 19.09
N ARG A 133 16.22 -10.89 18.13
CA ARG A 133 15.87 -10.98 16.71
C ARG A 133 14.52 -11.65 16.44
N GLU A 134 14.15 -12.61 17.29
CA GLU A 134 12.88 -13.35 17.19
C GLU A 134 11.67 -12.42 17.36
N LEU A 135 11.69 -11.50 18.33
CA LEU A 135 10.61 -10.54 18.51
C LEU A 135 10.53 -9.54 17.36
N THR A 136 11.67 -9.12 16.83
CA THR A 136 11.68 -8.25 15.65
C THR A 136 10.99 -8.93 14.47
N GLN A 137 11.21 -10.23 14.26
CA GLN A 137 10.52 -10.99 13.22
C GLN A 137 9.01 -11.06 13.47
N ARG A 138 8.56 -11.28 14.72
CA ARG A 138 7.12 -11.29 15.06
C ARG A 138 6.45 -9.95 14.74
N VAL A 139 7.10 -8.85 15.09
CA VAL A 139 6.63 -7.49 14.81
C VAL A 139 6.54 -7.26 13.30
N LEU A 140 7.56 -7.68 12.54
CA LEU A 140 7.55 -7.55 11.08
C LEU A 140 6.44 -8.38 10.44
N LEU A 141 6.29 -9.64 10.84
CA LEU A 141 5.26 -10.55 10.33
C LEU A 141 3.85 -10.02 10.60
N THR A 142 3.67 -9.37 11.76
CA THR A 142 2.41 -8.69 12.10
C THR A 142 2.16 -7.45 11.26
N ALA A 143 3.20 -6.72 10.88
CA ALA A 143 3.07 -5.51 10.06
C ALA A 143 2.91 -5.80 8.55
N LEU A 144 3.38 -6.95 8.06
CA LEU A 144 3.33 -7.32 6.63
C LEU A 144 1.92 -7.25 6.02
N PRO A 145 0.85 -7.81 6.64
CA PRO A 145 -0.51 -7.68 6.14
C PRO A 145 -0.95 -6.23 5.92
N TRP A 146 -0.51 -5.30 6.77
CA TRP A 146 -0.88 -3.88 6.67
C TRP A 146 -0.25 -3.23 5.45
N TYR A 147 1.03 -3.51 5.18
CA TYR A 147 1.69 -3.03 3.97
C TYR A 147 1.11 -3.65 2.70
N LEU A 148 0.74 -4.93 2.74
CA LEU A 148 0.03 -5.60 1.66
C LEU A 148 -1.36 -5.01 1.41
N ALA A 149 -2.06 -4.58 2.48
CA ALA A 149 -3.30 -3.83 2.35
C ALA A 149 -3.09 -2.49 1.61
N GLY A 150 -1.96 -1.83 1.83
CA GLY A 150 -1.57 -0.63 1.09
C GLY A 150 -1.39 -0.89 -0.41
N TRP A 151 -0.74 -1.99 -0.80
CA TRP A 151 -0.66 -2.38 -2.22
C TRP A 151 -2.03 -2.76 -2.80
N ALA A 152 -2.84 -3.50 -2.05
CA ALA A 152 -4.21 -3.82 -2.45
C ALA A 152 -5.03 -2.56 -2.71
N ALA A 153 -4.97 -1.59 -1.80
CA ALA A 153 -5.68 -0.31 -1.93
C ALA A 153 -5.24 0.46 -3.17
N TYR A 154 -3.95 0.48 -3.48
CA TYR A 154 -3.45 1.09 -4.71
C TYR A 154 -4.02 0.42 -5.96
N PHE A 155 -3.98 -0.91 -6.06
CA PHE A 155 -4.51 -1.64 -7.23
C PHE A 155 -6.03 -1.50 -7.37
N LEU A 156 -6.77 -1.57 -6.26
CA LEU A 156 -8.22 -1.39 -6.25
C LEU A 156 -8.61 0.05 -6.62
N THR A 157 -7.85 1.04 -6.15
CA THR A 157 -8.06 2.44 -6.54
C THR A 157 -7.81 2.63 -8.03
N ALA A 158 -6.75 2.03 -8.58
CA ALA A 158 -6.50 2.04 -10.01
C ALA A 158 -7.67 1.42 -10.79
N TRP A 159 -8.18 0.27 -10.34
CA TRP A 159 -9.33 -0.39 -10.96
C TRP A 159 -10.61 0.47 -10.93
N VAL A 160 -10.94 1.07 -9.78
CA VAL A 160 -12.13 1.93 -9.63
C VAL A 160 -11.99 3.21 -10.47
N CYS A 161 -10.82 3.84 -10.48
CA CYS A 161 -10.61 5.09 -11.23
C CYS A 161 -10.64 4.87 -12.74
N LEU A 162 -10.04 3.79 -13.25
CA LEU A 162 -9.96 3.50 -14.68
C LEU A 162 -11.29 3.04 -15.29
N GLU A 163 -12.28 2.65 -14.48
CA GLU A 163 -13.58 2.17 -14.96
C GLU A 163 -14.36 3.35 -15.59
N PRO A 164 -14.80 3.24 -16.86
CA PRO A 164 -15.52 4.32 -17.55
C PRO A 164 -16.96 4.50 -17.06
N ALA A 165 -17.66 3.39 -16.77
CA ALA A 165 -19.08 3.38 -16.45
C ALA A 165 -19.33 3.73 -14.97
N TRP A 166 -20.17 4.74 -14.71
CA TRP A 166 -20.47 5.21 -13.36
C TRP A 166 -21.14 4.16 -12.47
N LYS A 167 -22.09 3.38 -13.02
CA LYS A 167 -22.75 2.29 -12.29
C LYS A 167 -21.75 1.22 -11.84
N ARG A 168 -20.86 0.81 -12.74
CA ARG A 168 -19.81 -0.17 -12.45
C ARG A 168 -18.75 0.38 -11.51
N ARG A 169 -18.42 1.67 -11.59
CA ARG A 169 -17.51 2.32 -10.64
C ARG A 169 -18.00 2.22 -9.20
N ILE A 170 -19.30 2.43 -8.97
CA ILE A 170 -19.91 2.29 -7.64
C ILE A 170 -19.83 0.82 -7.17
N LEU A 171 -20.17 -0.13 -8.04
CA LEU A 171 -20.05 -1.56 -7.73
C LEU A 171 -18.60 -1.97 -7.42
N ASN A 172 -17.63 -1.54 -8.25
CA ASN A 172 -16.21 -1.79 -8.04
C ASN A 172 -15.73 -1.19 -6.72
N LEU A 173 -16.24 -0.02 -6.32
CA LEU A 173 -15.92 0.60 -5.03
C LEU A 173 -16.44 -0.25 -3.87
N LEU A 174 -17.68 -0.75 -3.94
CA LEU A 174 -18.23 -1.64 -2.93
C LEU A 174 -17.43 -2.95 -2.83
N VAL A 175 -17.07 -3.54 -3.96
CA VAL A 175 -16.21 -4.73 -4.00
C VAL A 175 -14.83 -4.43 -3.43
N ALA A 176 -14.22 -3.30 -3.79
CA ALA A 176 -12.93 -2.87 -3.27
C ALA A 176 -12.96 -2.71 -1.75
N ALA A 177 -14.00 -2.07 -1.19
CA ALA A 177 -14.17 -1.94 0.24
C ALA A 177 -14.28 -3.31 0.95
N GLY A 178 -15.04 -4.24 0.36
CA GLY A 178 -15.16 -5.61 0.86
C GLY A 178 -13.84 -6.37 0.83
N VAL A 179 -13.07 -6.24 -0.26
CA VAL A 179 -11.75 -6.87 -0.41
C VAL A 179 -10.74 -6.29 0.58
N LEU A 180 -10.72 -4.97 0.78
CA LEU A 180 -9.83 -4.33 1.75
C LEU A 180 -10.11 -4.79 3.19
N ARG A 181 -11.37 -5.11 3.52
CA ARG A 181 -11.73 -5.63 4.85
C ARG A 181 -11.00 -6.93 5.20
N ILE A 182 -10.64 -7.75 4.21
CA ILE A 182 -9.98 -9.06 4.39
C ILE A 182 -8.62 -8.90 5.10
N TYR A 183 -7.92 -7.79 4.82
CA TYR A 183 -6.60 -7.49 5.38
C TYR A 183 -6.64 -7.03 6.86
N PHE A 184 -7.83 -6.76 7.40
CA PHE A 184 -8.03 -6.28 8.77
C PHE A 184 -9.01 -7.17 9.58
N LEU A 185 -9.23 -8.41 9.14
CA LEU A 185 -10.17 -9.35 9.78
C LEU A 185 -9.72 -9.81 11.17
N ALA A 186 -8.44 -10.14 11.34
CA ALA A 186 -7.92 -10.63 12.61
C ALA A 186 -7.11 -9.55 13.34
N PRO A 187 -7.46 -9.21 14.60
CA PRO A 187 -6.69 -8.29 15.43
C PRO A 187 -5.49 -8.94 16.12
N ALA A 188 -5.39 -10.28 16.09
CA ALA A 188 -4.31 -11.01 16.76
C ALA A 188 -2.99 -10.90 15.97
N PRO A 189 -1.85 -10.67 16.65
CA PRO A 189 -0.54 -10.70 15.99
C PRO A 189 -0.28 -12.09 15.40
N GLU A 190 0.50 -12.13 14.31
CA GLU A 190 0.85 -13.36 13.58
C GLU A 190 -0.31 -14.19 12.99
N ALA A 191 -1.56 -13.76 13.14
CA ALA A 191 -2.74 -14.51 12.68
C ALA A 191 -2.73 -14.82 11.17
N TYR A 192 -1.99 -14.03 10.39
CA TYR A 192 -1.91 -14.17 8.95
C TYR A 192 -0.73 -15.02 8.46
N ASN A 193 0.16 -15.51 9.34
CA ASN A 193 1.43 -16.13 8.92
C ASN A 193 1.27 -17.27 7.89
N ALA A 194 0.31 -18.18 8.12
CA ALA A 194 0.01 -19.26 7.18
C ALA A 194 -0.66 -18.78 5.88
N PHE A 195 -1.38 -17.66 5.94
CA PHE A 195 -2.11 -17.08 4.82
C PHE A 195 -1.31 -16.02 4.04
N LEU A 196 -0.15 -15.58 4.55
CA LEU A 196 0.68 -14.53 3.94
C LEU A 196 1.00 -14.81 2.46
N PRO A 197 1.49 -16.01 2.06
CA PRO A 197 1.80 -16.27 0.65
C PRO A 197 0.56 -16.24 -0.25
N GLY A 198 -0.59 -16.70 0.25
CA GLY A 198 -1.86 -16.62 -0.47
C GLY A 198 -2.33 -15.18 -0.61
N LEU A 199 -2.17 -14.38 0.44
CA LEU A 199 -2.55 -12.98 0.48
C LEU A 199 -1.65 -12.11 -0.42
N THR A 200 -0.34 -12.38 -0.50
CA THR A 200 0.56 -11.72 -1.47
C THR A 200 0.17 -12.07 -2.90
N LEU A 201 -0.04 -13.35 -3.22
CA LEU A 201 -0.48 -13.77 -4.55
C LEU A 201 -1.81 -13.08 -4.91
N PHE A 202 -2.76 -13.04 -3.98
CA PHE A 202 -4.02 -12.35 -4.16
C PHE A 202 -3.83 -10.84 -4.42
N THR A 203 -2.98 -10.13 -3.66
CA THR A 203 -2.67 -8.71 -3.94
C THR A 203 -2.12 -8.51 -5.35
N LEU A 204 -1.25 -9.40 -5.83
CA LEU A 204 -0.68 -9.30 -7.18
C LEU A 204 -1.74 -9.55 -8.25
N LEU A 205 -2.65 -10.50 -8.02
CA LEU A 205 -3.77 -10.76 -8.93
C LEU A 205 -4.73 -9.56 -9.04
N LEU A 206 -4.90 -8.75 -7.99
CA LEU A 206 -5.69 -7.51 -8.05
C LEU A 206 -5.17 -6.53 -9.11
N SER A 207 -3.86 -6.56 -9.42
CA SER A 207 -3.31 -5.71 -10.48
C SER A 207 -3.91 -6.02 -11.86
N LEU A 208 -4.37 -7.24 -12.11
CA LEU A 208 -4.97 -7.65 -13.38
C LEU A 208 -6.35 -7.01 -13.61
N LEU A 209 -7.08 -6.68 -12.54
CA LEU A 209 -8.40 -6.03 -12.63
C LEU A 209 -8.32 -4.67 -13.34
N SER A 210 -7.23 -3.94 -13.11
CA SER A 210 -6.98 -2.65 -13.77
C SER A 210 -6.81 -2.81 -15.29
N LEU A 211 -6.24 -3.93 -15.76
CA LEU A 211 -6.09 -4.23 -17.19
C LEU A 211 -7.43 -4.56 -17.86
N LEU A 212 -8.33 -5.26 -17.14
CA LEU A 212 -9.69 -5.54 -17.60
C LEU A 212 -10.50 -4.25 -17.78
N SER A 213 -10.38 -3.31 -16.84
CA SER A 213 -11.02 -2.00 -16.94
C SER A 213 -10.54 -1.22 -18.17
N VAL A 214 -9.25 -1.27 -18.48
CA VAL A 214 -8.69 -0.60 -19.65
C VAL A 214 -9.14 -1.27 -20.95
N TYR A 215 -9.24 -2.60 -20.98
CA TYR A 215 -9.80 -3.31 -22.12
C TYR A 215 -11.24 -2.85 -22.43
N ARG A 216 -12.09 -2.75 -21.40
CA ARG A 216 -13.48 -2.24 -21.54
C ARG A 216 -13.55 -0.78 -21.96
N PHE A 217 -12.65 0.04 -21.41
CA PHE A 217 -12.52 1.44 -21.81
C PHE A 217 -12.22 1.59 -23.31
N LYS A 218 -11.45 0.65 -23.88
CA LYS A 218 -11.13 0.61 -25.30
C LYS A 218 -12.30 0.12 -26.15
N THR A 219 -13.02 -0.92 -25.72
CA THR A 219 -14.17 -1.46 -26.47
C THR A 219 -15.39 -0.54 -26.46
N GLY A 220 -15.39 0.50 -25.62
CA GLY A 220 -16.46 1.49 -25.58
C GLY A 220 -17.72 0.99 -24.89
N GLU A 221 -17.64 -0.12 -24.15
CA GLU A 221 -18.76 -0.63 -23.35
C GLU A 221 -19.05 0.34 -22.19
N GLN A 222 -19.99 1.26 -22.39
CA GLN A 222 -20.40 2.29 -21.42
C GLN A 222 -21.72 1.93 -20.69
N ASP A 223 -22.23 0.71 -20.86
CA ASP A 223 -23.51 0.23 -20.32
C ASP A 223 -23.50 -0.05 -18.80
#